data_AF-A0A4W5JSY1-F1
#
_entry.id   AF-A0A4W5JSY1-F1
#
_cell.length_a   1.000
_cell.length_b   1.000
_cell.length_c   1.000
_cell.angle_alpha   90.00
_cell.angle_beta   90.00
_cell.angle_gamma   90.00
#
_symmetry.space_group_name_H-M   'P 1'
#
loop_
_entity.id
_entity.type
_entity.pdbx_description
1 polymer ?
#
loop_
_entity_poly.entity_id
_entity_poly.type
_entity_poly.pdbx_seq_one_letter_code
_entity_poly.pdbx_strand_id
1 'polypeptide(L)'
;MLKESRLDFIYDLFERVGSRNSEETLKMGTARRKPTVSSQFRDSLHSLMGTLSVSNPFFVRCIKPNNEKVSIIYYISMSFTLHIYINPKSPTYHFT
;
A
#
# COMPACT_ATOMS: atom_id res chain seq x y z
N MET A 1 -25.41 5.77 11.81
CA MET A 1 -24.27 6.73 11.80
C MET A 1 -23.53 6.71 10.46
N LEU A 2 -23.20 7.90 9.93
CA LEU A 2 -22.72 8.23 8.58
C LEU A 2 -23.65 7.83 7.41
N LYS A 3 -24.02 6.55 7.26
CA LYS A 3 -24.94 6.10 6.21
C LYS A 3 -26.40 6.54 6.38
N GLU A 4 -26.75 7.01 7.57
CA GLU A 4 -28.08 7.52 7.92
C GLU A 4 -28.07 9.05 8.01
N SER A 5 -27.00 9.69 7.51
CA SER A 5 -26.89 11.14 7.52
C SER A 5 -28.01 11.75 6.67
N ARG A 6 -28.63 12.82 7.18
CA ARG A 6 -29.61 13.63 6.43
C ARG A 6 -28.95 14.62 5.46
N LEU A 7 -27.62 14.67 5.45
CA LEU A 7 -26.83 15.43 4.49
C LEU A 7 -26.42 14.50 3.35
N ASP A 8 -26.86 14.81 2.13
CA ASP A 8 -26.65 13.98 0.93
C ASP A 8 -25.15 13.71 0.68
N PHE A 9 -24.30 14.73 0.85
CA PHE A 9 -22.84 14.56 0.73
C PHE A 9 -22.27 13.45 1.62
N ILE A 10 -22.73 13.37 2.86
CA ILE A 10 -22.26 12.36 3.82
C ILE A 10 -22.87 10.99 3.50
N TYR A 11 -24.12 10.95 3.03
CA TYR A 11 -24.74 9.72 2.56
C TYR A 11 -23.94 9.14 1.39
N ASP A 12 -23.71 9.93 0.34
CA ASP A 12 -23.01 9.51 -0.88
C ASP A 12 -21.59 9.01 -0.60
N LEU A 13 -20.85 9.71 0.28
CA LEU A 13 -19.49 9.34 0.63
C LEU A 13 -19.41 7.98 1.35
N PHE A 14 -20.42 7.63 2.16
CA PHE A 14 -20.37 6.46 3.05
C PHE A 14 -21.31 5.32 2.67
N GLU A 15 -22.22 5.50 1.71
CA GLU A 15 -23.22 4.51 1.25
C GLU A 15 -22.59 3.12 1.06
N ARG A 16 -21.42 3.05 0.42
CA ARG A 16 -20.76 1.81 0.01
C ARG A 16 -19.72 1.28 1.00
N VAL A 17 -19.33 2.08 1.99
CA VAL A 17 -18.18 1.78 2.90
C VAL A 17 -18.45 0.55 3.79
N GLY A 18 -19.71 0.27 4.12
CA GLY A 18 -20.09 -0.87 4.98
C GLY A 18 -20.19 -2.24 4.29
N SER A 19 -20.10 -2.33 2.96
CA SER A 19 -20.28 -3.60 2.24
C SER A 19 -19.00 -4.44 2.12
N ARG A 20 -17.86 -3.95 2.58
CA ARG A 20 -16.57 -4.66 2.51
C ARG A 20 -16.47 -5.92 3.40
N ASN A 21 -17.55 -6.32 4.07
CA ASN A 21 -17.58 -7.51 4.92
C ASN A 21 -18.16 -8.76 4.24
N SER A 22 -18.57 -8.69 2.97
CA SER A 22 -19.09 -9.87 2.29
C SER A 22 -18.64 -9.92 0.84
N GLU A 23 -18.19 -11.11 0.44
CA GLU A 23 -18.17 -11.59 -0.95
C GLU A 23 -17.08 -11.02 -1.87
N GLU A 24 -15.88 -11.61 -1.78
CA GLU A 24 -15.33 -12.32 -2.94
C GLU A 24 -14.18 -13.23 -2.48
N THR A 25 -14.41 -14.54 -2.52
CA THR A 25 -13.44 -15.65 -2.72
C THR A 25 -13.95 -16.88 -1.98
N LEU A 26 -14.67 -17.71 -2.73
CA LEU A 26 -14.95 -19.11 -2.43
C LEU A 26 -13.63 -19.91 -2.41
N LYS A 27 -12.85 -19.82 -1.33
CA LYS A 27 -11.74 -20.76 -1.05
C LYS A 27 -11.70 -21.09 0.44
N MET A 28 -12.37 -22.20 0.75
CA MET A 28 -12.10 -23.22 1.76
C MET A 28 -11.03 -22.92 2.84
N GLY A 29 -11.44 -23.02 4.10
CA GLY A 29 -10.56 -23.39 5.22
C GLY A 29 -10.18 -22.28 6.20
N THR A 30 -10.67 -22.43 7.44
CA THR A 30 -10.30 -21.70 8.67
C THR A 30 -10.88 -20.28 8.84
N ALA A 31 -11.41 -20.03 10.05
CA ALA A 31 -12.21 -18.89 10.49
C ALA A 31 -11.92 -17.56 9.78
N ARG A 32 -12.95 -16.99 9.11
CA ARG A 32 -12.97 -15.63 8.56
C ARG A 32 -12.72 -14.60 9.68
N ARG A 33 -11.46 -14.31 9.96
CA ARG A 33 -11.06 -13.20 10.85
C ARG A 33 -11.41 -11.89 10.14
N LYS A 34 -11.95 -10.93 10.89
CA LYS A 34 -12.21 -9.58 10.38
C LYS A 34 -10.93 -9.03 9.72
N PRO A 35 -11.03 -8.36 8.57
CA PRO A 35 -9.86 -7.78 7.93
C PRO A 35 -9.18 -6.81 8.88
N THR A 36 -7.93 -7.09 9.21
CA THR A 36 -7.09 -6.18 10.00
C THR A 36 -6.54 -5.08 9.09
N VAL A 37 -6.10 -3.97 9.69
CA VAL A 37 -5.38 -2.91 8.96
C VAL A 37 -4.17 -3.49 8.22
N SER A 38 -3.43 -4.40 8.87
CA SER A 38 -2.29 -5.08 8.25
C SER A 38 -2.69 -5.91 7.03
N SER A 39 -3.79 -6.66 7.06
CA SER A 39 -4.25 -7.41 5.88
C SER A 39 -4.63 -6.47 4.72
N GLN A 40 -5.37 -5.40 5.00
CA GLN A 40 -5.77 -4.43 3.96
C GLN A 40 -4.57 -3.72 3.33
N PHE A 41 -3.55 -3.40 4.13
CA PHE A 41 -2.30 -2.82 3.62
C PHE A 41 -1.55 -3.79 2.72
N ARG A 42 -1.43 -5.06 3.12
CA ARG A 42 -0.79 -6.11 2.30
C ARG A 42 -1.50 -6.29 0.97
N ASP A 43 -2.83 -6.35 0.98
CA ASP A 43 -3.62 -6.53 -0.24
C ASP A 43 -3.48 -5.33 -1.19
N SER A 44 -3.49 -4.11 -0.62
CA SER A 44 -3.26 -2.88 -1.39
C SER A 44 -1.85 -2.82 -2.00
N LEU A 45 -0.83 -3.22 -1.24
CA LEU A 45 0.55 -3.30 -1.72
C LEU A 45 0.72 -4.35 -2.81
N HIS A 46 0.08 -5.52 -2.65
CA HIS A 46 0.11 -6.59 -3.64
C HIS A 46 -0.53 -6.16 -4.97
N SER A 47 -1.67 -5.47 -4.91
CA SER A 47 -2.33 -4.90 -6.10
C SER A 47 -1.43 -3.89 -6.84
N LEU A 48 -0.76 -3.00 -6.09
CA LEU A 48 0.20 -2.05 -6.64
C LEU A 48 1.39 -2.76 -7.32
N MET A 49 1.99 -3.75 -6.64
CA MET A 49 3.13 -4.48 -7.19
C MET A 49 2.75 -5.31 -8.42
N GLY A 50 1.53 -5.85 -8.48
CA GLY A 50 1.01 -6.50 -9.68
C GLY A 50 1.01 -5.57 -10.90
N THR A 51 0.55 -4.33 -10.71
CA THR A 51 0.57 -3.30 -11.77
C THR A 51 1.99 -2.92 -12.17
N LEU A 52 2.89 -2.73 -11.20
CA LEU A 52 4.29 -2.38 -11.47
C LEU A 52 5.05 -3.52 -12.16
N SER A 53 4.69 -4.78 -11.90
CA SER A 53 5.38 -5.96 -12.45
C SER A 53 5.25 -6.13 -13.96
N VAL A 54 4.16 -5.62 -14.55
CA VAL A 54 3.91 -5.66 -16.01
C VAL A 54 4.30 -4.35 -16.72
N SER A 55 4.78 -3.37 -15.96
CA SER A 55 5.21 -2.06 -16.46
C SER A 55 6.72 -2.05 -16.75
N ASN A 56 7.20 -1.04 -17.47
CA ASN A 56 8.64 -0.76 -17.62
C ASN A 56 9.03 0.51 -16.84
N PRO A 57 9.38 0.40 -15.54
CA PRO A 57 9.61 1.56 -14.71
C PRO A 57 11.03 2.14 -14.86
N PHE A 58 11.13 3.44 -14.63
CA PHE A 58 12.40 4.16 -14.46
C PHE A 58 12.64 4.40 -12.96
N PHE A 59 13.89 4.28 -12.52
CA PHE A 59 14.24 4.39 -11.10
C PHE A 59 14.88 5.73 -10.79
N VAL A 60 14.26 6.50 -9.90
CA VAL A 60 14.83 7.72 -9.31
C VAL A 60 15.17 7.44 -7.86
N ARG A 61 16.43 7.67 -7.47
CA ARG A 61 16.86 7.59 -6.06
C ARG A 61 16.87 8.98 -5.44
N CYS A 62 16.01 9.19 -4.44
CA CYS A 62 16.05 10.40 -3.63
C CYS A 62 17.15 10.28 -2.57
N ILE A 63 17.98 11.32 -2.42
CA ILE A 63 18.99 11.41 -1.36
C ILE A 63 18.52 12.48 -0.38
N LYS A 64 18.38 12.12 0.90
CA LYS A 64 18.12 13.09 1.96
C LYS A 64 19.48 13.58 2.49
N PRO A 65 19.89 14.83 2.23
CA PRO A 65 21.25 15.29 2.56
C PRO A 65 21.48 15.39 4.07
N ASN A 66 20.44 15.71 4.86
CA ASN A 66 20.48 15.73 6.32
C ASN A 66 19.06 15.60 6.90
N ASN A 67 18.96 15.19 8.17
CA ASN A 67 17.70 15.08 8.89
C ASN A 67 17.10 16.40 9.36
N GLU A 68 17.97 17.38 9.63
CA GLU A 68 17.62 18.69 10.18
C GLU A 68 16.97 19.64 9.16
N LYS A 69 16.90 19.24 7.89
CA LYS A 69 16.36 20.02 6.76
C LYS A 69 17.09 21.36 6.57
N VAL A 70 18.37 21.42 6.93
CA VAL A 70 19.20 22.63 6.80
C VAL A 70 20.02 22.57 5.52
N SER A 71 20.21 23.70 4.85
CA SER A 71 21.04 23.78 3.64
C SER A 71 22.54 23.58 3.96
N ILE A 72 23.33 23.16 2.97
CA ILE A 72 24.82 23.11 3.00
C ILE A 72 25.42 22.00 3.91
N ILE A 73 24.63 21.36 4.78
CA ILE A 73 25.06 20.20 5.57
C ILE A 73 24.77 18.89 4.80
N TYR A 74 25.82 18.12 4.50
CA TYR A 74 25.74 16.83 3.79
C TYR A 74 26.28 15.70 4.66
N TYR A 75 25.43 14.76 5.06
CA TYR A 75 25.85 13.52 5.70
C TYR A 75 25.80 12.38 4.67
N ILE A 76 26.97 11.87 4.30
CA ILE A 76 27.16 10.83 3.26
C ILE A 76 26.43 9.51 3.61
N SER A 77 26.07 9.33 4.89
CA SER A 77 25.41 8.12 5.42
C SER A 77 23.89 8.09 5.28
N MET A 78 23.22 9.19 4.90
CA MET A 78 21.74 9.27 4.89
C MET A 78 21.08 8.79 3.59
N SER A 79 21.60 7.71 3.00
CA SER A 79 21.01 7.08 1.82
C SER A 79 19.86 6.15 2.19
N PHE A 80 18.63 6.67 2.24
CA PHE A 80 17.42 5.83 2.10
C PHE A 80 17.27 5.45 0.63
N THR A 81 17.98 4.41 0.21
CA THR A 81 17.75 3.85 -1.13
C THR A 81 16.54 2.94 -1.08
N LEU A 82 15.41 3.39 -1.63
CA LEU A 82 14.32 2.49 -2.01
C LEU A 82 14.76 1.71 -3.25
N HIS A 83 15.45 0.59 -3.06
CA HIS A 83 15.70 -0.36 -4.14
C HIS A 83 14.42 -1.16 -4.38
N ILE A 84 13.61 -0.77 -5.36
CA ILE A 84 12.59 -1.66 -5.93
C ILE A 84 13.33 -2.58 -6.90
N TYR A 85 13.67 -3.79 -6.43
CA TYR A 85 14.21 -4.85 -7.27
C TYR A 85 13.09 -5.45 -8.12
N ILE A 86 13.19 -5.33 -9.44
CA ILE A 86 12.29 -6.02 -10.39
C ILE A 86 13.12 -7.10 -11.07
N ASN A 87 12.91 -8.35 -10.68
CA ASN A 87 13.44 -9.51 -11.38
C ASN A 87 12.31 -10.19 -12.15
N PRO A 88 12.45 -10.37 -13.47
CA PRO A 88 11.44 -11.02 -14.31
C PRO A 88 11.35 -12.56 -14.11
N LYS A 89 12.10 -13.16 -13.16
CA LYS A 89 12.07 -14.60 -12.88
C LYS A 89 12.26 -14.91 -11.39
N SER A 90 11.21 -14.74 -10.59
CA SER A 90 10.78 -15.63 -9.48
C SER A 90 9.91 -14.87 -8.46
N PRO A 91 8.74 -15.40 -8.06
CA PRO A 91 7.85 -14.74 -7.11
C PRO A 91 8.27 -15.12 -5.68
N THR A 92 9.41 -14.60 -5.20
CA THR A 92 9.80 -14.76 -3.79
C THR A 92 10.04 -13.40 -3.18
N TYR A 93 9.00 -12.86 -2.54
CA TYR A 93 9.05 -11.65 -1.75
C TYR A 93 9.74 -11.95 -0.41
N HIS A 94 11.05 -11.68 -0.29
CA HIS A 94 11.74 -11.67 0.99
C HIS A 94 11.69 -10.25 1.57
N PHE A 95 11.00 -10.08 2.69
CA PHE A 95 11.16 -8.93 3.58
C PHE A 95 12.24 -9.29 4.61
N THR A 96 13.37 -8.59 4.57
CA THR A 96 14.30 -8.45 5.69
C THR A 96 14.30 -7.00 6.12
#